data_AF-A0A1C0SI20-F1
#
_entry.id   AF-A0A1C0SI20-F1
#
_cell.length_a   1.000
_cell.length_b   1.000
_cell.length_c   1.000
_cell.angle_alpha   90.00
_cell.angle_beta   90.00
_cell.angle_gamma   90.00
#
_symmetry.space_group_name_H-M   'P 1'
#
loop_
_entity.id
_entity.type
_entity.pdbx_description
1 polymer ?
#
loop_
_entity_poly.entity_id
_entity_poly.type
_entity_poly.pdbx_seq_one_letter_code
_entity_poly.pdbx_strand_id
1 'polypeptide(L)'
;MHLNSGSFPIATAPGFETMADDLLTYGGSEPVVWTAGGQQPVTIRAIVRQFSAKVETALQTVSKVGISSILVAAMDVPGLQPGDLFSLRGATFRVADGGVWPDGFAMVKVEVTEVYP
;
A
#
# COMPACT_ATOMS: atom_id res chain seq x y z
N MET A 1 0.29 16.95 -20.02
CA MET A 1 1.13 17.31 -18.85
C MET A 1 1.65 15.98 -18.29
N HIS A 2 2.84 15.55 -18.72
CA HIS A 2 3.47 14.33 -18.20
C HIS A 2 4.10 14.68 -16.86
N LEU A 3 3.53 14.20 -15.76
CA LEU A 3 4.21 14.25 -14.47
C LEU A 3 5.31 13.18 -14.51
N ASN A 4 6.55 13.63 -14.33
CA ASN A 4 7.73 12.78 -14.21
C ASN A 4 7.45 11.65 -13.21
N SER A 5 7.58 10.41 -13.66
CA SER A 5 7.65 9.18 -12.85
C SER A 5 8.98 9.08 -12.08
N GLY A 6 9.49 10.23 -11.60
CA GLY A 6 10.62 10.28 -10.71
C GLY A 6 10.19 9.74 -9.36
N SER A 7 10.90 8.72 -8.88
CA SER A 7 10.86 8.25 -7.50
C SER A 7 10.87 9.43 -6.54
N PHE A 8 9.72 9.80 -5.99
CA PHE A 8 9.70 10.77 -4.89
C PHE A 8 10.45 10.13 -3.74
N PRO A 9 11.47 10.79 -3.17
CA PRO A 9 12.18 10.21 -2.04
C PRO A 9 11.16 10.02 -0.92
N ILE A 10 10.93 8.77 -0.55
CA ILE A 10 10.25 8.40 0.69
C ILE A 10 11.24 8.78 1.80
N ALA A 11 11.20 10.05 2.20
CA ALA A 11 12.05 10.59 3.24
C ALA A 11 11.30 10.50 4.56
N THR A 12 11.86 9.79 5.53
CA THR A 12 11.49 9.96 6.93
C THR A 12 12.22 11.19 7.45
N ALA A 13 11.48 12.20 7.89
CA ALA A 13 12.08 13.26 8.68
C ALA A 13 12.46 12.68 10.06
N PRO A 14 13.71 12.86 10.55
CA PRO A 14 14.08 12.39 11.87
C PRO A 14 13.12 12.94 12.94
N GLY A 15 12.64 12.09 13.85
CA GLY A 15 11.71 12.45 14.91
C GLY A 15 10.23 12.16 14.61
N PHE A 16 9.91 11.60 13.44
CA PHE A 16 8.54 11.20 13.06
C PHE A 16 8.31 9.68 13.16
N GLU A 17 9.29 8.91 13.63
CA GLU A 17 9.21 7.46 13.80
C GLU A 17 8.14 7.10 14.83
N THR A 18 8.07 7.85 15.94
CA THR A 18 7.04 7.70 16.96
C THR A 18 5.65 7.97 16.40
N MET A 19 5.51 8.95 15.48
CA MET A 19 4.23 9.26 14.85
C MET A 19 3.76 8.12 13.94
N ALA A 20 4.67 7.53 13.15
CA ALA A 20 4.34 6.36 12.33
C ALA A 20 3.93 5.17 13.21
N ASP A 21 4.66 4.92 14.30
CA ASP A 21 4.37 3.84 15.23
C ASP A 21 3.02 4.03 15.94
N ASP A 22 2.71 5.24 16.40
CA ASP A 22 1.43 5.59 17.01
C ASP A 22 0.27 5.39 16.02
N LEU A 23 0.42 5.89 14.79
CA LEU A 23 -0.60 5.73 13.75
C LEU A 23 -0.86 4.26 13.44
N LEU A 24 0.19 3.43 13.32
CA LEU A 24 0.05 2.01 13.06
C LEU A 24 -0.56 1.26 14.26
N THR A 25 -0.16 1.62 15.48
CA THR A 25 -0.64 0.98 16.71
C THR A 25 -2.13 1.27 16.96
N TYR A 26 -2.55 2.53 16.82
CA TYR A 26 -3.92 2.95 17.11
C TYR A 26 -4.84 2.92 15.88
N GLY A 27 -4.29 2.90 14.67
CA GLY A 27 -5.04 2.87 13.40
C GLY A 27 -5.53 1.48 12.99
N GLY A 28 -5.35 0.46 13.83
CA GLY A 28 -5.76 -0.90 13.53
C GLY A 28 -4.94 -1.54 12.41
N SER A 29 -3.62 -1.35 12.44
CA SER A 29 -2.73 -1.99 11.47
C SER A 29 -2.76 -3.52 11.58
N GLU A 30 -2.45 -4.18 10.47
CA GLU A 30 -2.30 -5.63 10.37
C GLU A 30 -0.96 -5.99 9.70
N PRO A 31 -0.44 -7.21 9.89
CA PRO A 31 0.77 -7.65 9.22
C PRO A 31 0.52 -7.84 7.71
N VAL A 32 1.42 -7.28 6.90
CA VAL A 32 1.44 -7.41 5.45
C VAL A 32 2.85 -7.80 5.01
N VAL A 33 2.96 -8.69 4.03
CA VAL A 33 4.26 -9.06 3.44
C VAL A 33 4.53 -8.16 2.25
N TRP A 34 5.56 -7.32 2.32
CA TRP A 34 6.06 -6.53 1.19
C TRP A 34 7.19 -7.29 0.49
N THR A 35 7.17 -7.28 -0.84
CA THR A 35 8.23 -7.84 -1.69
C THR A 35 8.63 -6.79 -2.71
N ALA A 36 9.80 -6.17 -2.49
CA ALA A 36 10.45 -5.35 -3.49
C ALA A 36 11.06 -6.23 -4.59
N GLY A 37 11.04 -5.75 -5.83
CA GLY A 37 11.56 -6.49 -6.99
C GLY A 37 12.96 -7.10 -6.75
N GLY A 38 13.03 -8.44 -6.70
CA GLY A 38 14.28 -9.19 -6.52
C GLY A 38 14.83 -9.24 -5.09
N GLN A 39 14.12 -8.70 -4.10
CA GLN A 39 14.50 -8.76 -2.68
C GLN A 39 13.74 -9.86 -1.94
N GLN A 40 14.24 -10.25 -0.77
CA GLN A 40 13.51 -11.17 0.10
C GLN A 40 12.24 -10.48 0.64
N PRO A 41 11.10 -11.20 0.72
CA PRO A 41 9.89 -10.67 1.32
C PRO A 41 10.11 -10.29 2.79
N VAL A 42 9.53 -9.18 3.22
CA VAL A 42 9.58 -8.69 4.60
C VAL A 42 8.18 -8.47 5.14
N THR A 43 7.95 -8.82 6.40
CA THR A 43 6.68 -8.56 7.07
C THR A 43 6.73 -7.19 7.74
N ILE A 44 5.77 -6.34 7.41
CA ILE A 44 5.62 -4.97 7.93
C ILE A 44 4.21 -4.79 8.52
N ARG A 45 4.00 -3.71 9.27
CA ARG A 45 2.65 -3.29 9.70
C ARG A 45 2.07 -2.34 8.67
N ALA A 46 0.78 -2.50 8.37
CA ALA A 46 0.09 -1.60 7.47
C ALA A 46 -1.37 -1.40 7.86
N ILE A 47 -1.90 -0.21 7.59
CA ILE A 47 -3.34 0.05 7.64
C ILE A 47 -3.92 -0.18 6.25
N VAL A 48 -4.87 -1.10 6.16
CA VAL A 48 -5.42 -1.57 4.89
C VAL A 48 -6.79 -0.95 4.66
N ARG A 49 -6.94 -0.22 3.55
CA ARG A 49 -8.19 0.43 3.17
C ARG A 49 -8.94 -0.46 2.20
N GLN A 50 -10.09 -0.92 2.63
CA GLN A 50 -11.00 -1.71 1.82
C GLN A 50 -11.97 -0.82 1.06
N PHE A 51 -12.48 -1.35 -0.05
CA PHE A 51 -13.66 -0.81 -0.72
C PHE A 51 -14.70 -1.91 -0.88
N SER A 52 -15.96 -1.50 -0.93
CA SER A 52 -17.08 -2.35 -1.30
C SER A 52 -17.75 -1.73 -2.52
N ALA A 53 -17.80 -2.45 -3.63
CA ALA A 53 -18.44 -2.03 -4.86
C ALA A 53 -19.59 -2.98 -5.21
N LYS A 54 -20.73 -2.42 -5.63
CA LYS A 54 -21.79 -3.20 -6.27
C LYS A 54 -21.62 -3.07 -7.77
N VAL A 55 -21.42 -4.19 -8.43
CA VAL A 55 -21.35 -4.28 -9.89
C VAL A 55 -22.67 -4.84 -10.37
N GLU A 56 -23.45 -3.98 -11.03
CA GLU A 56 -24.70 -4.38 -11.67
C GLU A 56 -24.42 -4.71 -13.14
N THR A 57 -24.83 -5.91 -13.54
CA THR A 57 -24.86 -6.35 -14.93
C THR A 57 -26.32 -6.55 -15.34
N ALA A 58 -26.60 -6.66 -16.64
CA ALA A 58 -27.96 -6.90 -17.13
C ALA A 58 -28.62 -8.18 -16.56
N LEU A 59 -27.83 -9.10 -15.99
CA LEU A 59 -28.29 -10.41 -15.52
C LEU A 59 -28.19 -10.59 -13.99
N GLN A 60 -27.39 -9.78 -13.30
CA GLN A 60 -27.10 -9.96 -11.87
C GLN A 60 -26.41 -8.75 -11.24
N THR A 61 -26.61 -8.61 -9.92
CA THR A 61 -25.85 -7.70 -9.06
C THR A 61 -24.83 -8.51 -8.26
N VAL A 62 -23.55 -8.17 -8.39
CA VAL A 62 -22.45 -8.79 -7.63
C VAL A 62 -21.83 -7.76 -6.70
N SER A 63 -21.71 -8.09 -5.41
CA SER A 63 -20.95 -7.28 -4.47
C SER A 63 -19.49 -7.74 -4.46
N LYS A 64 -18.56 -6.83 -4.75
CA LYS A 64 -17.12 -7.05 -4.64
C LYS A 64 -16.56 -6.26 -3.47
N VAL A 65 -15.88 -6.95 -2.57
CA VAL A 65 -15.03 -6.32 -1.54
C VAL A 65 -13.58 -6.47 -2.01
N GLY A 66 -12.80 -5.40 -1.91
CA GLY A 66 -11.40 -5.40 -2.30
C GLY A 66 -10.57 -4.44 -1.45
N ILE A 67 -9.29 -4.33 -1.76
CA ILE A 67 -8.37 -3.37 -1.16
C ILE A 67 -8.05 -2.31 -2.19
N SER A 68 -8.20 -1.04 -1.81
CA SER A 68 -7.89 0.11 -2.68
C SER A 68 -6.52 0.70 -2.39
N SER A 69 -6.11 0.71 -1.12
CA SER A 69 -4.82 1.24 -0.72
C SER A 69 -4.32 0.67 0.60
N ILE A 70 -3.00 0.74 0.77
CA ILE A 70 -2.26 0.31 1.95
C ILE A 70 -1.46 1.52 2.45
N LEU A 71 -1.54 1.81 3.75
CA LEU A 71 -0.74 2.86 4.39
C LEU A 71 0.34 2.19 5.24
N VAL A 72 1.60 2.52 4.97
CA VAL A 72 2.78 1.91 5.61
C VAL A 72 3.71 2.98 6.16
N ALA A 73 4.51 2.64 7.18
CA ALA A 73 5.56 3.54 7.62
C ALA A 73 6.63 3.66 6.52
N ALA A 74 7.06 4.89 6.23
CA ALA A 74 8.08 5.17 5.22
C ALA A 74 9.41 4.43 5.48
N MET A 75 9.80 4.28 6.75
CA MET A 75 11.02 3.56 7.16
C MET A 75 10.99 2.05 6.92
N ASP A 76 9.81 1.44 6.90
CA ASP A 76 9.67 -0.01 6.73
C ASP A 76 9.79 -0.44 5.26
N VAL A 77 9.65 0.52 4.34
CA VAL A 77 9.66 0.27 2.89
C VAL A 77 10.64 1.18 2.14
N PRO A 78 11.95 1.14 2.49
CA PRO A 78 12.94 1.99 1.85
C PRO A 78 13.03 1.65 0.36
N GLY A 79 12.67 2.60 -0.50
CA GLY A 79 12.69 2.41 -1.96
C GLY A 79 11.45 1.73 -2.54
N LEU A 80 10.33 1.72 -1.82
CA LEU A 80 9.04 1.31 -2.38
C LEU A 80 8.78 1.98 -3.74
N GLN A 81 8.40 1.17 -4.71
CA GLN A 81 8.20 1.62 -6.09
C GLN A 81 7.00 0.92 -6.76
N PRO A 82 6.48 1.49 -7.85
CA PRO A 82 5.50 0.81 -8.70
C PRO A 82 5.98 -0.58 -9.11
N GLY A 83 5.05 -1.54 -9.13
CA GLY A 83 5.34 -2.92 -9.47
C GLY A 83 5.74 -3.83 -8.32
N ASP A 84 6.13 -3.29 -7.16
CA ASP A 84 6.32 -4.05 -5.92
C ASP A 84 5.02 -4.77 -5.51
N LEU A 85 5.15 -5.81 -4.67
CA LEU A 85 4.04 -6.64 -4.25
C LEU A 85 3.77 -6.54 -2.75
N PHE A 86 2.49 -6.51 -2.39
CA PHE A 86 2.00 -6.70 -1.03
C PHE A 86 1.13 -7.95 -0.96
N SER A 87 1.47 -8.88 -0.07
CA SER A 87 0.68 -10.08 0.19
C SER A 87 0.04 -10.00 1.56
N LEU A 88 -1.28 -10.15 1.60
CA LEU A 88 -2.06 -10.19 2.82
C LEU A 88 -3.33 -10.99 2.61
N ARG A 89 -3.77 -11.69 3.66
CA ARG A 89 -5.05 -12.43 3.66
C ARG A 89 -5.18 -13.43 2.49
N GLY A 90 -4.07 -14.00 2.04
CA GLY A 90 -4.03 -14.96 0.92
C GLY A 90 -4.11 -14.34 -0.47
N ALA A 91 -4.22 -13.01 -0.58
CA ALA A 91 -4.21 -12.29 -1.86
C ALA A 91 -2.88 -11.54 -2.05
N THR A 92 -2.50 -11.37 -3.31
CA THR A 92 -1.33 -10.58 -3.70
C THR A 92 -1.81 -9.33 -4.44
N PHE A 93 -1.24 -8.19 -4.07
CA PHE A 93 -1.56 -6.90 -4.66
C PHE A 93 -0.30 -6.28 -5.21
N ARG A 94 -0.40 -5.69 -6.39
CA ARG A 94 0.68 -4.94 -7.03
C ARG A 94 0.51 -3.46 -6.78
N VAL A 95 1.60 -2.78 -6.46
CA VAL A 95 1.65 -1.32 -6.40
C VAL A 95 1.37 -0.75 -7.79
N ALA A 96 0.36 0.12 -7.89
CA ALA A 96 -0.04 0.73 -9.15
C ALA A 96 1.01 1.72 -9.67
N ASP A 97 1.03 1.92 -10.99
CA ASP A 97 1.86 2.96 -11.61
C ASP A 97 1.44 4.34 -11.12
N GLY A 98 2.39 5.09 -10.55
CA GLY A 98 2.11 6.37 -9.89
C GLY A 98 1.31 6.26 -8.58
N GLY A 99 1.11 5.04 -8.06
CA GLY A 99 0.32 4.76 -6.87
C GLY A 99 1.03 4.99 -5.54
N VAL A 100 2.23 5.57 -5.53
CA VAL A 100 3.02 5.80 -4.32
C VAL A 100 2.93 7.27 -3.92
N TRP A 101 2.29 7.53 -2.78
CA TRP A 101 1.98 8.87 -2.28
C TRP A 101 2.57 9.04 -0.87
N PRO A 102 3.80 9.55 -0.73
CA PRO A 102 4.36 9.88 0.58
C PRO A 102 3.56 11.04 1.21
N ASP A 103 3.29 10.95 2.51
CA ASP A 103 2.73 12.08 3.27
C ASP A 103 3.76 13.19 3.55
N GLY A 104 5.02 12.92 3.22
CA GLY A 104 6.16 13.81 3.35
C GLY A 104 7.01 13.60 4.61
N PHE A 105 6.57 12.77 5.56
CA PHE A 105 7.20 12.70 6.88
C PHE A 105 7.24 11.29 7.51
N ALA A 106 6.13 10.56 7.54
CA ALA A 106 5.96 9.38 8.40
C ALA A 106 5.39 8.17 7.65
N MET A 107 4.38 8.40 6.82
CA MET A 107 3.61 7.35 6.16
C MET A 107 3.65 7.47 4.64
N VAL A 108 3.43 6.34 3.97
CA VAL A 108 3.26 6.27 2.52
C VAL A 108 1.93 5.61 2.22
N LYS A 109 1.05 6.31 1.51
CA LYS A 109 -0.16 5.72 0.94
C LYS A 109 0.22 5.05 -0.38
N VAL A 110 -0.17 3.79 -0.51
CA VAL A 110 0.12 2.94 -1.64
C VAL A 110 -1.20 2.50 -2.27
N GLU A 111 -1.45 2.91 -3.49
CA GLU A 111 -2.57 2.42 -4.29
C GLU A 111 -2.18 1.09 -4.92
N VAL A 112 -3.07 0.11 -4.80
CA VAL A 112 -2.76 -1.27 -5.16
C VAL A 112 -3.87 -1.88 -6.01
N THR A 113 -3.49 -2.83 -6.85
CA THR A 113 -4.41 -3.64 -7.65
C THR A 113 -4.18 -5.11 -7.34
N GLU A 114 -5.26 -5.87 -7.11
CA GLU A 114 -5.17 -7.30 -6.87
C GLU A 114 -4.62 -8.03 -8.11
N VAL A 115 -3.67 -8.92 -7.90
CA VAL A 115 -3.09 -9.78 -8.94
C VAL A 115 -3.89 -11.09 -8.95
N TYR A 116 -4.70 -11.28 -9.98
CA TYR A 116 -5.37 -12.55 -10.22
C TYR A 116 -4.41 -13.51 -10.96
N PRO A 117 -4.38 -14.79 -10.58
CA PRO A 117 -3.64 -15.82 -11.31
C PRO A 117 -4.19 -16.07 -12.72
#